data_AF-A0A914Y8U5-F1
#
_entry.id   AF-A0A914Y8U5-F1
#
_cell.length_a   1.000
_cell.length_b   1.000
_cell.length_c   1.000
_cell.angle_alpha   90.00
_cell.angle_beta   90.00
_cell.angle_gamma   90.00
#
_symmetry.space_group_name_H-M   'P 1'
#
loop_
_entity.id
_entity.type
_entity.pdbx_description
1 polymer ?
#
loop_
_entity_poly.entity_id
_entity_poly.type
_entity_poly.pdbx_seq_one_letter_code
_entity_poly.pdbx_strand_id
1 'polypeptide(L)'
;MSAKELMEINDLCTTLVVDPLLRIKSHKVLLDYTPPSMHTHLLASSIMLQYINDGDILKVYRSLYSMQITRKLFKNRSIILQQHFRDHLLRFIAMFSNDSGYVISDCIRYGHDNNLGAKININQILA
;
A
#
# COMPACT_ATOMS: atom_id res chain seq x y z
N MET A 1 -17.19 -3.95 -7.68
CA MET A 1 -16.64 -2.91 -6.80
C MET A 1 -17.28 -1.58 -7.14
N SER A 2 -18.00 -0.98 -6.19
CA SER A 2 -18.51 0.40 -6.32
C SER A 2 -17.37 1.42 -6.17
N ALA A 3 -17.61 2.67 -6.56
CA ALA A 3 -16.64 3.76 -6.37
C ALA A 3 -16.24 3.92 -4.89
N LYS A 4 -17.20 3.80 -3.97
CA LYS A 4 -16.93 3.87 -2.52
C LYS A 4 -16.00 2.76 -2.04
N GLU A 5 -16.28 1.52 -2.45
CA GLU A 5 -15.43 0.38 -2.08
C GLU A 5 -14.01 0.52 -2.63
N LEU A 6 -13.88 1.03 -3.86
CA LEU A 6 -12.56 1.29 -4.46
C LEU A 6 -11.77 2.32 -3.66
N MET A 7 -12.41 3.43 -3.25
CA MET A 7 -11.76 4.45 -2.41
C MET A 7 -11.30 3.87 -1.06
N GLU A 8 -12.17 3.14 -0.37
CA GLU A 8 -11.85 2.48 0.91
C GLU A 8 -10.67 1.50 0.79
N ILE A 9 -10.68 0.66 -0.24
CA ILE A 9 -9.63 -0.34 -0.50
C ILE A 9 -8.32 0.35 -0.90
N ASN A 10 -8.37 1.34 -1.78
CA ASN A 10 -7.18 2.04 -2.28
C ASN A 10 -6.46 2.78 -1.15
N ASP A 11 -7.21 3.52 -0.32
CA ASP A 11 -6.64 4.25 0.81
C ASP A 11 -6.02 3.29 1.82
N LEU A 12 -6.66 2.14 2.09
CA LEU A 12 -6.07 1.13 2.95
C LEU A 12 -4.80 0.50 2.34
N CYS A 13 -4.80 0.15 1.05
CA CYS A 13 -3.63 -0.45 0.41
C CYS A 13 -2.44 0.50 0.39
N THR A 14 -2.65 1.77 0.04
CA THR A 14 -1.58 2.78 0.09
C THR A 14 -1.06 2.99 1.51
N THR A 15 -1.93 2.97 2.51
CA THR A 15 -1.57 3.07 3.94
C THR A 15 -0.72 1.88 4.41
N LEU A 16 -0.96 0.68 3.89
CA LEU A 16 -0.25 -0.55 4.28
C LEU A 16 1.01 -0.83 3.48
N VAL A 17 1.10 -0.36 2.24
CA VAL A 17 2.16 -0.74 1.29
C VAL A 17 3.04 0.45 0.94
N VAL A 18 2.44 1.54 0.45
CA VAL A 18 3.19 2.66 -0.14
C VAL A 18 3.73 3.60 0.95
N ASP A 19 2.84 4.08 1.81
CA ASP A 19 3.18 5.06 2.86
C ASP A 19 4.30 4.55 3.79
N PRO A 20 4.32 3.27 4.24
CA PRO A 20 5.36 2.77 5.13
C PRO A 20 6.73 2.61 4.48
N LEU A 21 6.79 2.49 3.15
CA LEU A 21 8.04 2.37 2.40
C LEU A 21 8.62 3.75 2.04
N LEU A 22 7.76 4.67 1.62
CA LEU A 22 8.15 6.02 1.21
C LEU A 22 8.19 7.03 2.37
N ARG A 23 7.66 6.67 3.55
CA ARG A 23 7.57 7.53 4.73
C ARG A 23 6.82 8.85 4.46
N ILE A 24 5.86 8.81 3.56
CA ILE A 24 4.95 9.91 3.24
C ILE A 24 3.51 9.48 3.54
N LYS A 25 2.61 10.47 3.68
CA LYS A 25 1.17 10.24 3.50
C LYS A 25 0.87 10.45 2.02
N SER A 26 0.74 9.37 1.25
CA SER A 26 0.25 9.48 -0.13
C SER A 26 -1.17 10.03 -0.18
N HIS A 27 -1.60 10.47 -1.36
CA HIS A 27 -2.96 10.97 -1.59
C HIS A 27 -4.02 9.99 -1.07
N LYS A 28 -4.99 10.50 -0.30
CA LYS A 28 -6.14 9.77 0.24
C LYS A 28 -7.42 10.36 -0.32
N VAL A 29 -8.35 9.51 -0.72
CA VAL A 29 -9.61 9.93 -1.36
C VAL A 29 -10.72 10.10 -0.32
N LEU A 30 -10.72 9.29 0.75
CA LEU A 30 -11.70 9.39 1.81
C LEU A 30 -11.54 10.68 2.61
N LEU A 31 -12.62 11.45 2.71
CA LEU A 31 -12.67 12.70 3.48
C LEU A 31 -12.46 12.45 4.98
N ASP A 32 -12.89 11.29 5.49
CA ASP A 32 -12.77 10.86 6.87
C ASP A 32 -11.54 9.97 7.12
N TYR A 33 -10.54 10.01 6.23
CA TYR A 33 -9.30 9.28 6.41
C TYR A 33 -8.63 9.63 7.76
N THR A 34 -8.39 8.60 8.55
CA THR A 34 -7.64 8.70 9.81
C THR A 34 -6.30 7.98 9.65
N PRO A 35 -5.16 8.65 9.90
CA PRO A 35 -3.85 8.00 9.86
C PRO A 35 -3.76 6.78 10.79
N PRO A 36 -3.03 5.72 10.40
CA PRO A 36 -2.78 4.59 11.28
C PRO A 36 -1.91 5.01 12.48
N SER A 37 -1.94 4.22 13.55
CA SER A 37 -1.01 4.42 14.67
C SER A 37 0.44 4.20 14.23
N MET A 38 1.39 4.84 14.91
CA MET A 38 2.82 4.65 14.63
C MET A 38 3.23 3.18 14.67
N HIS A 39 2.70 2.42 15.64
CA HIS A 39 2.92 0.98 15.72
C HIS A 39 2.45 0.24 14.46
N THR A 40 1.24 0.57 13.97
CA THR A 40 0.68 -0.04 12.75
C THR A 40 1.54 0.30 11.52
N HIS A 41 1.97 1.56 11.42
CA HIS A 41 2.81 2.03 10.32
C HIS A 41 4.18 1.33 10.31
N LEU A 42 4.85 1.24 11.47
CA LEU A 42 6.13 0.53 11.60
C LEU A 42 6.01 -0.97 11.32
N LEU A 43 4.93 -1.60 11.77
CA LEU A 43 4.67 -3.02 11.50
C LEU A 43 4.45 -3.27 9.99
N ALA A 44 3.68 -2.41 9.32
CA ALA A 44 3.52 -2.49 7.87
C ALA A 44 4.86 -2.29 7.13
N SER A 45 5.67 -1.33 7.58
CA SER A 45 7.01 -1.08 7.05
C SER A 45 7.91 -2.31 7.20
N SER A 46 7.95 -2.94 8.37
CA SER A 46 8.78 -4.13 8.58
C SER A 46 8.33 -5.34 7.74
N ILE A 47 7.01 -5.53 7.59
CA ILE A 47 6.44 -6.58 6.72
C ILE A 47 6.84 -6.36 5.26
N MET A 48 6.73 -5.13 4.75
CA MET A 48 7.07 -4.80 3.37
C MET A 48 8.57 -4.85 3.10
N LEU A 49 9.42 -4.40 4.04
CA LEU A 49 10.87 -4.53 3.92
C LEU A 49 11.32 -5.99 3.90
N GLN A 50 10.65 -6.85 4.68
CA GLN A 50 10.91 -8.28 4.63
C GLN A 50 10.55 -8.86 3.26
N TYR A 51 9.41 -8.46 2.68
CA TYR A 51 9.02 -8.87 1.33
C TYR A 51 10.01 -8.43 0.25
N ILE A 52 10.50 -7.18 0.29
CA ILE A 52 11.50 -6.70 -0.67
C ILE A 52 12.77 -7.57 -0.62
N ASN A 53 13.11 -8.08 0.57
CA ASN A 53 14.27 -8.95 0.78
C ASN A 53 14.03 -10.41 0.38
N ASP A 54 12.89 -11.02 0.74
CA ASP A 54 12.64 -12.46 0.53
C ASP A 54 11.77 -12.82 -0.69
N GLY A 55 11.06 -11.84 -1.27
CA GLY A 55 10.15 -12.02 -2.41
C GLY A 55 8.90 -12.86 -2.11
N ASP A 56 8.63 -13.20 -0.84
CA ASP A 56 7.54 -14.11 -0.49
C ASP A 56 6.18 -13.40 -0.48
N ILE A 57 5.53 -13.39 -1.65
CA ILE A 57 4.21 -12.77 -1.88
C ILE A 57 3.14 -13.34 -0.93
N LEU A 58 3.15 -14.65 -0.66
CA LEU A 58 2.11 -15.28 0.15
C LEU A 58 2.25 -14.87 1.62
N LYS A 59 3.48 -14.81 2.12
CA LYS A 59 3.79 -14.38 3.49
C LYS A 59 3.43 -12.92 3.72
N VAL A 60 3.87 -12.02 2.84
CA VAL A 60 3.53 -10.58 2.97
C VAL A 60 2.03 -10.34 2.87
N TYR A 61 1.35 -11.01 1.93
CA TYR A 61 -0.10 -10.94 1.79
C TYR A 61 -0.80 -11.37 3.08
N ARG A 62 -0.45 -12.54 3.63
CA ARG A 62 -1.05 -13.05 4.87
C ARG A 62 -0.81 -12.09 6.04
N SER A 63 0.41 -11.58 6.19
CA SER A 63 0.76 -10.64 7.25
C SER A 63 -0.07 -9.36 7.16
N LEU A 64 -0.12 -8.69 6.01
CA LEU A 64 -0.90 -7.47 5.80
C LEU A 64 -2.42 -7.70 5.90
N TYR A 65 -2.92 -8.80 5.33
CA TYR A 65 -4.34 -9.16 5.39
C TYR A 65 -4.79 -9.42 6.84
N SER A 66 -3.90 -9.97 7.67
CA SER A 66 -4.16 -10.24 9.08
C SER A 66 -4.01 -9.03 10.00
N MET A 67 -3.64 -7.84 9.50
CA MET A 67 -3.49 -6.67 10.38
C MET A 67 -4.83 -6.22 10.96
N GLN A 68 -4.80 -5.65 12.17
CA GLN A 68 -6.01 -5.20 12.85
C GLN A 68 -6.77 -4.12 12.05
N ILE A 69 -6.05 -3.20 11.39
CA ILE A 69 -6.64 -2.17 10.54
C ILE A 69 -7.39 -2.79 9.34
N THR A 70 -6.84 -3.85 8.74
CA THR A 70 -7.48 -4.62 7.67
C THR A 70 -8.72 -5.36 8.16
N ARG A 71 -8.63 -6.03 9.32
CA ARG A 71 -9.80 -6.69 9.93
C ARG A 71 -10.93 -5.71 10.27
N LYS A 72 -10.61 -4.47 10.65
CA LYS A 72 -11.61 -3.43 10.92
C LYS A 72 -12.40 -3.08 9.65
N LEU A 73 -11.76 -3.01 8.48
CA LEU A 73 -12.45 -2.75 7.21
C LEU A 73 -13.52 -3.82 6.93
N PHE A 74 -13.23 -5.09 7.21
CA PHE A 74 -14.14 -6.21 6.86
C PHE A 74 -15.18 -6.54 7.91
N LYS A 75 -15.18 -5.88 9.06
CA LYS A 75 -16.16 -6.15 10.11
C LYS A 75 -17.57 -5.94 9.54
N ASN A 76 -18.37 -7.01 9.50
CA ASN A 76 -19.73 -7.04 8.96
C ASN A 76 -19.83 -6.65 7.47
N ARG A 77 -18.79 -6.90 6.68
CA ARG A 77 -18.80 -6.65 5.23
C ARG A 77 -18.81 -7.95 4.42
N SER A 78 -19.19 -7.85 3.15
CA SER A 78 -19.36 -9.00 2.25
C SER A 78 -18.03 -9.71 1.93
N ILE A 79 -18.11 -10.99 1.58
CA ILE A 79 -16.96 -11.75 1.05
C ILE A 79 -16.45 -11.18 -0.29
N ILE A 80 -17.33 -10.57 -1.08
CA ILE A 80 -16.98 -9.93 -2.35
C ILE A 80 -16.03 -8.75 -2.12
N LEU A 81 -16.28 -7.93 -1.08
CA LEU A 81 -15.38 -6.84 -0.72
C LEU A 81 -13.99 -7.36 -0.31
N GLN A 82 -13.95 -8.47 0.42
CA GLN A 82 -12.70 -9.11 0.81
C GLN A 82 -11.90 -9.62 -0.39
N GLN A 83 -12.57 -10.20 -1.39
CA GLN A 83 -11.94 -10.60 -2.66
C GLN A 83 -11.41 -9.39 -3.42
N HIS A 84 -12.20 -8.31 -3.50
CA HIS A 84 -11.75 -7.06 -4.12
C HIS A 84 -10.51 -6.49 -3.42
N PHE A 85 -10.49 -6.47 -2.08
CA PHE A 85 -9.31 -6.04 -1.35
C PHE A 85 -8.11 -6.95 -1.58
N ARG A 86 -8.28 -8.28 -1.55
CA ARG A 86 -7.21 -9.24 -1.84
C ARG A 86 -6.54 -8.92 -3.18
N ASP A 87 -7.34 -8.78 -4.23
CA ASP A 87 -6.83 -8.56 -5.58
C ASP A 87 -6.12 -7.20 -5.69
N HIS A 88 -6.65 -6.17 -5.01
CA HIS A 88 -6.04 -4.84 -4.97
C HIS A 88 -4.73 -4.81 -4.18
N LEU A 89 -4.70 -5.47 -3.02
CA LEU A 89 -3.52 -5.58 -2.16
C LEU A 89 -2.39 -6.30 -2.89
N LEU A 90 -2.69 -7.40 -3.58
CA LEU A 90 -1.70 -8.14 -4.37
C LEU A 90 -1.08 -7.28 -5.47
N ARG A 91 -1.85 -6.42 -6.14
CA ARG A 91 -1.32 -5.47 -7.13
C ARG A 91 -0.35 -4.48 -6.48
N PHE A 92 -0.70 -3.91 -5.33
CA PHE A 92 0.17 -3.00 -4.61
C PHE A 92 1.46 -3.68 -4.11
N ILE A 93 1.37 -4.91 -3.59
CA ILE A 93 2.55 -5.70 -3.22
C ILE A 93 3.45 -5.93 -4.45
N ALA A 94 2.87 -6.35 -5.57
CA ALA A 94 3.61 -6.64 -6.80
C ALA A 94 4.35 -5.42 -7.38
N MET A 95 3.86 -4.19 -7.13
CA MET A 95 4.57 -2.95 -7.53
C MET A 95 5.97 -2.84 -6.92
N PHE A 96 6.18 -3.45 -5.75
CA PHE A 96 7.47 -3.46 -5.05
C PHE A 96 8.23 -4.78 -5.22
N SER A 97 7.83 -5.62 -6.18
CA SER A 97 8.61 -6.79 -6.56
C SER A 97 9.91 -6.36 -7.26
N ASN A 98 10.99 -7.11 -7.05
CA ASN A 98 12.30 -6.82 -7.66
C ASN A 98 12.29 -6.95 -9.19
N ASP A 99 11.35 -7.70 -9.75
CA ASP A 99 11.16 -7.94 -11.19
C ASP A 99 10.07 -7.06 -11.84
N SER A 100 9.54 -6.07 -11.13
CA SER A 100 8.45 -5.21 -11.64
C SER A 100 8.86 -4.34 -12.85
N GLY A 101 10.16 -4.15 -13.08
CA GLY A 101 10.72 -3.31 -14.15
C GLY A 101 10.65 -1.80 -13.86
N TYR A 102 10.15 -1.40 -12.69
CA TYR A 102 10.10 0.00 -12.25
C TYR A 102 10.32 0.12 -10.74
N VAL A 103 10.64 1.32 -10.29
CA VAL A 103 10.78 1.66 -8.87
C VAL A 103 9.87 2.83 -8.55
N ILE A 104 9.16 2.72 -7.43
CA ILE A 104 8.41 3.82 -6.85
C ILE A 104 9.33 4.57 -5.90
N SER A 105 9.47 5.88 -6.08
CA SER A 105 10.32 6.75 -5.26
C SER A 105 9.59 8.03 -4.86
N ASP A 106 10.16 8.76 -3.91
CA ASP A 106 9.67 10.10 -3.55
C ASP A 106 9.74 11.07 -4.74
N CYS A 107 8.80 12.02 -4.76
CA CYS A 107 8.71 13.09 -5.73
C CYS A 107 8.44 14.42 -5.02
N ILE A 108 9.40 15.33 -5.09
CA ILE A 108 9.33 16.65 -4.45
C ILE A 108 9.10 17.79 -5.45
N ARG A 109 8.70 17.46 -6.68
CA ARG A 109 8.66 18.41 -7.80
C ARG A 109 7.50 19.40 -7.73
N TYR A 110 6.33 18.95 -7.24
CA TYR A 110 5.08 19.68 -7.40
C TYR A 110 4.66 20.36 -6.09
N GLY A 111 4.68 21.70 -6.09
CA GLY A 111 4.28 22.50 -4.92
C GLY A 111 2.82 22.34 -4.52
N HIS A 112 1.94 21.96 -5.46
CA HIS A 112 0.54 21.67 -5.18
C HIS A 112 0.35 20.52 -4.17
N ASP A 113 1.29 19.57 -4.15
CA ASP A 113 1.26 18.42 -3.25
C ASP A 113 2.18 18.62 -2.04
N ASN A 114 2.46 19.88 -1.68
CA ASN A 114 3.42 20.27 -0.64
C ASN A 114 4.82 19.68 -0.84
N ASN A 115 5.21 19.41 -2.10
CA ASN A 115 6.44 18.71 -2.44
C ASN A 115 6.57 17.32 -1.77
N LEU A 116 5.45 16.66 -1.47
CA LEU A 116 5.39 15.33 -0.84
C LEU A 116 4.53 14.40 -1.70
N GLY A 117 5.13 13.89 -2.78
CA GLY A 117 4.49 12.94 -3.68
C GLY A 117 5.34 11.69 -3.90
N ALA A 118 4.84 10.81 -4.77
CA ALA A 118 5.56 9.66 -5.28
C ALA A 118 5.62 9.73 -6.81
N LYS A 119 6.64 9.11 -7.40
CA LYS A 119 6.78 8.94 -8.85
C LYS A 119 7.23 7.53 -9.17
N ILE A 120 6.99 7.12 -10.41
CA ILE A 120 7.46 5.86 -10.97
C ILE A 120 8.66 6.18 -11.86
N ASN A 121 9.79 5.50 -11.63
CA ASN A 121 10.96 5.54 -12.50
C ASN A 121 11.18 4.15 -13.09
N ILE A 122 11.73 4.07 -14.31
CA ILE A 122 12.18 2.80 -14.87
C ILE A 122 13.32 2.26 -14.00
N ASN A 123 13.27 0.97 -13.69
CA ASN A 123 14.38 0.31 -13.02
C ASN A 123 15.49 0.12 -14.06
N GLN A 124 16.45 1.05 -14.12
CA GLN A 124 17.67 0.84 -14.89
C GLN A 124 18.48 -0.22 -14.14
N ILE A 125 18.22 -1.49 -14.43
CA ILE A 125 19.25 -2.51 -14.24
C ILE A 125 20.43 -2.01 -15.09
N LEU A 126 21.52 -1.63 -14.43
CA LEU A 126 22.79 -1.40 -15.09
C LEU A 126 23.10 -2.68 -15.88
N ALA A 127 22.94 -2.61 -17.20
CA ALA A 127 23.44 -3.60 -18.14
C ALA A 127 24.96 -3.51 -18.21
#